data_AF-A0A7C5Q1D7-F1
#
_entry.id   AF-A0A7C5Q1D7-F1
#
_cell.length_a   1.000
_cell.length_b   1.000
_cell.length_c   1.000
_cell.angle_alpha   90.00
_cell.angle_beta   90.00
_cell.angle_gamma   90.00
#
_symmetry.space_group_name_H-M   'P 1'
#
loop_
_entity.id
_entity.type
_entity.pdbx_description
1 polymer ?
#
loop_
_entity_poly.entity_id
_entity_poly.type
_entity_poly.pdbx_seq_one_letter_code
_entity_poly.pdbx_strand_id
1 'polypeptide(L)'
;MKKINKLLISAGLLAATSSAQATLINFQAIADGSQGESAFTTWNTNTAPNLFGVDIDITARSNSGVSDSPNNTSTYVYFDAGDAGLGVCSSGVTSTGPSTPSGSGANVCGNPVSAGADDNIDQAGEALIFTFNESTSMDEIWFNNNDDPDWSLTGDTVVFTLNGGSAVEYMFTAADELDHPSNTKGLGWLFTFDNLAGIDSNFVAGDELTVAYGGRSAEEFYISAINVPEPAIVALLGLGLVGIGFARRSRK
;
A
#
# COMPACT_ATOMS: atom_id res chain seq x y z
N MET A 1 32.27 42.40 13.29
CA MET A 1 31.47 41.32 13.91
C MET A 1 30.05 41.16 13.33
N LYS A 2 29.39 42.19 12.77
CA LYS A 2 28.01 42.09 12.20
C LYS A 2 27.84 41.18 10.95
N LYS A 3 28.92 40.74 10.29
CA LYS A 3 28.84 39.93 9.05
C LYS A 3 28.77 38.41 9.29
N ILE A 4 29.21 37.92 10.45
CA ILE A 4 29.21 36.48 10.78
C ILE A 4 27.80 36.00 11.15
N ASN A 5 26.95 36.85 11.72
CA ASN A 5 25.57 36.48 12.08
C ASN A 5 24.64 36.26 10.87
N LYS A 6 24.91 36.88 9.70
CA LYS A 6 24.06 36.68 8.52
C LYS A 6 24.30 35.33 7.85
N LEU A 7 25.55 34.85 7.86
CA LEU A 7 25.93 33.58 7.24
C LEU A 7 25.35 32.36 7.99
N LEU A 8 25.32 32.42 9.33
CA LEU A 8 24.73 31.38 10.18
C LEU A 8 23.20 31.27 10.05
N ILE A 9 22.52 32.39 9.77
CA ILE A 9 21.06 32.40 9.56
C ILE A 9 20.70 31.78 8.20
N SER A 10 21.50 32.04 7.16
CA SER A 10 21.31 31.43 5.84
C SER A 10 21.57 29.92 5.84
N ALA A 11 22.63 29.46 6.53
CA ALA A 11 22.93 28.04 6.67
C ALA A 11 21.88 27.29 7.51
N GLY A 12 21.25 27.95 8.48
CA GLY A 12 20.15 27.38 9.27
C GLY A 12 18.82 27.25 8.52
N LEU A 13 18.51 28.16 7.59
CA LEU A 13 17.31 28.04 6.73
C LEU A 13 17.47 26.99 5.63
N LEU A 14 18.70 26.78 5.11
CA LEU A 14 19.00 25.73 4.13
C LEU A 14 18.98 24.32 4.73
N ALA A 15 19.10 24.18 6.05
CA ALA A 15 18.95 22.91 6.75
C ALA A 15 17.48 22.60 7.14
N ALA A 16 16.56 23.54 6.92
CA ALA A 16 15.14 23.41 7.25
C ALA A 16 14.26 23.19 6.00
N THR A 17 14.86 22.86 4.84
CA THR A 17 14.16 22.09 3.82
C THR A 17 14.01 20.67 4.37
N SER A 18 13.10 20.49 5.33
CA SER A 18 12.55 19.17 5.63
C SER A 18 12.02 18.65 4.31
N SER A 19 12.72 17.69 3.73
CA SER A 19 12.18 16.82 2.69
C SER A 19 10.79 16.41 3.15
N ALA A 20 9.76 16.72 2.37
CA ALA A 20 8.51 15.96 2.45
C ALA A 20 8.95 14.52 2.14
N GLN A 21 9.15 13.71 3.18
CA GLN A 21 9.51 12.32 2.99
C GLN A 21 8.22 11.61 2.64
N ALA A 22 8.22 10.85 1.56
CA ALA A 22 7.05 10.06 1.25
C ALA A 22 6.87 8.99 2.34
N THR A 23 5.61 8.74 2.72
CA THR A 23 5.28 7.70 3.68
C THR A 23 5.16 6.38 2.94
N LEU A 24 6.13 5.49 3.18
CA LEU A 24 6.08 4.11 2.73
C LEU A 24 5.19 3.31 3.67
N ILE A 25 4.03 2.87 3.17
CA ILE A 25 3.17 1.91 3.87
C ILE A 25 3.62 0.52 3.40
N ASN A 26 4.45 -0.12 4.24
CA ASN A 26 5.00 -1.44 3.96
C ASN A 26 4.08 -2.53 4.53
N PHE A 27 3.18 -3.06 3.69
CA PHE A 27 2.22 -4.08 4.09
C PHE A 27 2.86 -5.41 4.45
N GLN A 28 3.94 -5.78 3.75
CA GLN A 28 4.74 -6.96 4.08
C GLN A 28 5.23 -6.91 5.53
N ALA A 29 5.89 -5.82 5.93
CA ALA A 29 6.34 -5.64 7.32
C ALA A 29 5.18 -5.57 8.33
N ILE A 30 4.01 -5.07 7.91
CA ILE A 30 2.81 -5.03 8.74
C ILE A 30 2.25 -6.45 8.95
N ALA A 31 2.23 -7.28 7.91
CA ALA A 31 1.83 -8.68 7.95
C ALA A 31 2.80 -9.48 8.84
N ASP A 32 4.11 -9.40 8.58
CA ASP A 32 5.13 -10.13 9.35
C ASP A 32 5.22 -9.70 10.83
N GLY A 33 4.76 -8.48 11.12
CA GLY A 33 4.81 -7.89 12.44
C GLY A 33 3.44 -7.81 13.11
N SER A 34 2.83 -6.64 13.00
CA SER A 34 1.72 -6.23 13.85
C SER A 34 0.41 -6.96 13.57
N GLN A 35 0.16 -7.35 12.32
CA GLN A 35 -1.12 -7.95 11.92
C GLN A 35 -1.05 -9.48 11.89
N GLY A 36 0.08 -10.07 11.50
CA GLY A 36 0.14 -11.50 11.22
C GLY A 36 -0.82 -11.89 10.09
N GLU A 37 -1.06 -13.19 10.00
CA GLU A 37 -2.05 -13.80 9.11
C GLU A 37 -3.47 -13.39 9.52
N SER A 38 -4.03 -12.38 8.85
CA SER A 38 -5.25 -11.71 9.28
C SER A 38 -6.10 -11.26 8.10
N ALA A 39 -7.41 -11.19 8.30
CA ALA A 39 -8.38 -11.01 7.22
C ALA A 39 -9.42 -9.97 7.60
N PHE A 40 -9.54 -8.86 6.89
CA PHE A 40 -10.41 -7.75 7.22
C PHE A 40 -11.47 -7.50 6.16
N THR A 41 -12.71 -7.21 6.54
CA THR A 41 -13.72 -6.75 5.57
C THR A 41 -13.32 -5.40 4.97
N THR A 42 -12.75 -4.55 5.83
CA THR A 42 -12.15 -3.28 5.49
C THR A 42 -10.96 -3.09 6.42
N TRP A 43 -9.79 -2.82 5.88
CA TRP A 43 -8.62 -2.43 6.66
C TRP A 43 -8.30 -0.96 6.36
N ASN A 44 -8.17 -0.16 7.41
CA ASN A 44 -7.90 1.27 7.27
C ASN A 44 -6.47 1.58 7.74
N THR A 45 -5.72 2.33 6.94
CA THR A 45 -4.30 2.67 7.22
C THR A 45 -4.10 3.43 8.53
N ASN A 46 -5.06 4.26 8.98
CA ASN A 46 -5.00 4.97 10.25
C ASN A 46 -5.16 4.07 11.48
N THR A 47 -5.56 2.82 11.29
CA THR A 47 -5.63 1.85 12.41
C THR A 47 -4.30 1.17 12.70
N ALA A 48 -3.34 1.24 11.77
CA ALA A 48 -2.03 0.64 11.97
C ALA A 48 -1.17 1.52 12.90
N PRO A 49 -0.50 0.92 13.90
CA PRO A 49 0.37 1.67 14.78
C PRO A 49 1.53 2.28 13.99
N ASN A 50 1.76 3.58 14.19
CA ASN A 50 2.84 4.37 13.57
C ASN A 50 2.67 4.69 12.08
N LEU A 51 1.54 4.39 11.47
CA LEU A 51 1.14 5.04 10.21
C LEU A 51 0.40 6.33 10.55
N PHE A 52 0.95 7.46 10.11
CA PHE A 52 0.34 8.78 10.31
C PHE A 52 0.27 9.50 8.96
N GLY A 53 -0.83 10.22 8.74
CA GLY A 53 -0.94 11.18 7.64
C GLY A 53 -1.44 10.62 6.31
N VAL A 54 -2.02 9.42 6.31
CA VAL A 54 -2.68 8.82 5.13
C VAL A 54 -3.92 8.05 5.59
N ASP A 55 -5.09 8.50 5.17
CA ASP A 55 -6.38 7.82 5.40
C ASP A 55 -6.86 7.09 4.13
N ILE A 56 -6.61 5.78 4.07
CA ILE A 56 -7.05 4.90 2.98
C ILE A 56 -7.79 3.70 3.58
N ASP A 57 -9.02 3.48 3.12
CA ASP A 57 -9.74 2.24 3.35
C ASP A 57 -9.39 1.24 2.25
N ILE A 58 -8.99 0.04 2.63
CA ILE A 58 -8.73 -1.07 1.72
C ILE A 58 -9.85 -2.09 1.90
N THR A 59 -10.47 -2.48 0.80
CA THR A 59 -11.45 -3.58 0.75
C THR A 59 -11.04 -4.58 -0.32
N ALA A 60 -11.63 -5.78 -0.26
CA ALA A 60 -11.39 -6.84 -1.22
C ALA A 60 -12.68 -7.21 -1.95
N ARG A 61 -12.54 -7.62 -3.21
CA ARG A 61 -13.61 -8.19 -4.01
C ARG A 61 -13.11 -9.50 -4.61
N SER A 62 -13.98 -10.49 -4.70
CA SER A 62 -13.77 -11.68 -5.51
C SER A 62 -15.08 -12.01 -6.24
N ASN A 63 -15.00 -12.32 -7.55
CA ASN A 63 -16.14 -12.80 -8.34
C ASN A 63 -16.07 -14.30 -8.60
N SER A 64 -15.11 -15.03 -8.00
CA SER A 64 -15.08 -16.48 -8.11
C SER A 64 -16.41 -17.00 -7.60
N GLY A 65 -17.15 -17.67 -8.50
CA GLY A 65 -18.59 -17.94 -8.39
C GLY A 65 -18.98 -18.92 -7.28
N VAL A 66 -18.55 -18.69 -6.05
CA VAL A 66 -19.12 -19.26 -4.83
C VAL A 66 -20.51 -18.65 -4.70
N SER A 67 -21.45 -19.31 -5.37
CA SER A 67 -22.88 -19.04 -5.35
C SER A 67 -23.32 -18.67 -3.94
N ASP A 68 -23.85 -17.45 -3.78
CA ASP A 68 -24.82 -16.97 -2.79
C ASP A 68 -25.25 -18.00 -1.75
N SER A 69 -24.32 -18.48 -0.93
CA SER A 69 -24.68 -19.09 0.34
C SER A 69 -24.95 -17.89 1.24
N PRO A 70 -26.17 -17.72 1.77
CA PRO A 70 -26.55 -16.51 2.51
C PRO A 70 -25.74 -16.25 3.78
N ASN A 71 -24.73 -17.09 4.06
CA ASN A 71 -23.86 -17.04 5.22
C ASN A 71 -22.34 -17.03 4.88
N ASN A 72 -21.91 -16.99 3.60
CA ASN A 72 -20.48 -17.05 3.25
C ASN A 72 -20.16 -16.40 1.88
N THR A 73 -20.32 -15.08 1.77
CA THR A 73 -19.97 -14.27 0.58
C THR A 73 -18.97 -13.16 0.90
N SER A 74 -18.30 -13.25 2.04
CA SER A 74 -17.39 -12.20 2.47
C SER A 74 -16.02 -12.47 1.86
N THR A 75 -15.62 -11.62 0.92
CA THR A 75 -14.21 -11.47 0.55
C THR A 75 -13.55 -10.57 1.59
N TYR A 76 -12.31 -10.87 1.96
CA TYR A 76 -11.55 -10.09 2.93
C TYR A 76 -10.22 -9.63 2.35
N VAL A 77 -9.78 -8.44 2.77
CA VAL A 77 -8.39 -8.00 2.63
C VAL A 77 -7.54 -8.88 3.52
N TYR A 78 -6.59 -9.58 2.92
CA TYR A 78 -5.75 -10.51 3.63
C TYR A 78 -4.36 -9.95 3.84
N PHE A 79 -3.83 -10.06 5.05
CA PHE A 79 -2.40 -9.91 5.32
C PHE A 79 -1.79 -11.30 5.37
N ASP A 80 -0.89 -11.56 4.44
CA ASP A 80 -0.12 -12.79 4.33
C ASP A 80 1.29 -12.55 4.91
N ALA A 81 1.62 -13.31 5.94
CA ALA A 81 2.90 -13.22 6.63
C ALA A 81 3.91 -14.23 6.03
N GLY A 82 5.19 -13.89 6.05
CA GLY A 82 6.23 -14.63 5.34
C GLY A 82 6.71 -13.87 4.11
N ASP A 83 6.83 -12.55 4.23
CA ASP A 83 7.33 -11.67 3.17
C ASP A 83 6.34 -11.39 2.00
N ALA A 84 5.05 -11.74 2.08
CA ALA A 84 4.05 -11.48 1.01
C ALA A 84 3.47 -10.04 0.99
N GLY A 85 2.63 -9.70 1.98
CA GLY A 85 1.90 -8.42 2.01
C GLY A 85 0.37 -8.57 1.94
N LEU A 86 -0.29 -7.75 1.12
CA LEU A 86 -1.75 -7.77 0.96
C LEU A 86 -2.22 -8.66 -0.17
N GLY A 87 -3.19 -9.53 0.12
CA GLY A 87 -3.88 -10.37 -0.86
C GLY A 87 -5.40 -10.37 -0.65
N VAL A 88 -6.08 -11.31 -1.28
CA VAL A 88 -7.53 -11.49 -1.19
C VAL A 88 -7.83 -12.84 -0.55
N CYS A 89 -8.68 -12.82 0.47
CA CYS A 89 -9.21 -14.04 1.08
C CYS A 89 -10.63 -14.28 0.55
N SER A 90 -10.77 -15.12 -0.45
CA SER A 90 -12.07 -15.39 -1.11
C SER A 90 -12.87 -16.50 -0.43
N SER A 91 -12.20 -17.38 0.34
CA SER A 91 -12.80 -18.55 0.97
C SER A 91 -12.89 -18.35 2.49
N GLY A 92 -14.13 -18.28 2.99
CA GLY A 92 -14.51 -17.84 4.35
C GLY A 92 -13.48 -17.99 5.48
N VAL A 93 -13.33 -16.92 6.25
CA VAL A 93 -12.46 -16.85 7.44
C VAL A 93 -13.02 -17.74 8.57
N THR A 94 -12.14 -18.44 9.29
CA THR A 94 -12.58 -19.25 10.43
C THR A 94 -13.33 -18.44 11.49
N SER A 95 -14.29 -19.09 12.17
CA SER A 95 -15.17 -18.45 13.16
C SER A 95 -14.48 -17.87 14.41
N THR A 96 -13.14 -17.97 14.51
CA THR A 96 -12.32 -17.32 15.53
C THR A 96 -12.06 -15.84 15.26
N GLY A 97 -12.48 -15.33 14.10
CA GLY A 97 -12.50 -13.90 13.80
C GLY A 97 -11.29 -13.42 12.99
N PRO A 98 -11.36 -12.19 12.46
CA PRO A 98 -10.47 -11.59 11.45
C PRO A 98 -9.00 -11.38 11.87
N SER A 99 -8.60 -11.76 13.08
CA SER A 99 -7.28 -11.46 13.61
C SER A 99 -6.73 -12.65 14.37
N THR A 100 -5.66 -13.27 13.85
CA THR A 100 -4.76 -14.06 14.69
C THR A 100 -3.91 -13.12 15.55
N PRO A 101 -3.24 -13.63 16.61
CA PRO A 101 -2.29 -12.81 17.36
C PRO A 101 -1.20 -12.24 16.44
N SER A 102 -0.75 -11.01 16.71
CA SER A 102 0.40 -10.39 16.04
C SER A 102 1.57 -11.37 15.91
N GLY A 103 2.12 -11.48 14.70
CA GLY A 103 3.22 -12.40 14.36
C GLY A 103 2.83 -13.87 14.21
N SER A 104 1.54 -14.18 14.12
CA SER A 104 1.07 -15.53 13.78
C SER A 104 1.26 -15.80 12.29
N GLY A 105 1.90 -16.93 11.96
CA GLY A 105 1.99 -17.50 10.60
C GLY A 105 0.96 -18.60 10.34
N ALA A 106 -0.19 -18.56 11.02
CA ALA A 106 -1.29 -19.48 10.77
C ALA A 106 -2.30 -18.84 9.81
N ASN A 107 -2.29 -19.27 8.55
CA ASN A 107 -3.25 -18.85 7.52
C ASN A 107 -4.70 -18.97 8.04
N VAL A 108 -5.48 -17.89 7.92
CA VAL A 108 -6.89 -17.83 8.36
C VAL A 108 -7.91 -17.94 7.24
N CYS A 109 -7.43 -17.98 5.99
CA CYS A 109 -8.23 -18.24 4.81
C CYS A 109 -8.59 -19.73 4.70
N GLY A 110 -9.78 -19.97 4.14
CA GLY A 110 -10.36 -21.30 4.02
C GLY A 110 -11.13 -21.73 5.27
N ASN A 111 -12.29 -22.35 5.05
CA ASN A 111 -13.03 -23.05 6.11
C ASN A 111 -13.47 -24.45 5.65
N PRO A 112 -12.89 -25.53 6.22
CA PRO A 112 -11.76 -25.50 7.15
C PRO A 112 -10.52 -24.91 6.49
N VAL A 113 -9.60 -24.32 7.27
CA VAL A 113 -8.30 -23.86 6.75
C VAL A 113 -7.63 -25.05 6.11
N SER A 114 -7.57 -25.06 4.78
CA SER A 114 -6.78 -26.00 4.02
C SER A 114 -5.43 -25.35 3.74
N ALA A 115 -4.34 -26.12 3.86
CA ALA A 115 -3.07 -25.69 3.29
C ALA A 115 -3.30 -25.46 1.78
N GLY A 116 -3.19 -24.21 1.33
CA GLY A 116 -3.56 -23.76 -0.03
C GLY A 116 -4.94 -23.13 -0.14
N ALA A 117 -5.45 -22.50 0.93
CA ALA A 117 -6.59 -21.61 0.81
C ALA A 117 -6.13 -20.30 0.18
N ASP A 118 -6.84 -19.87 -0.86
CA ASP A 118 -6.64 -18.63 -1.61
C ASP A 118 -6.55 -17.41 -0.69
N ASP A 119 -5.32 -16.87 -0.60
CA ASP A 119 -4.87 -15.75 0.23
C ASP A 119 -4.19 -14.64 -0.59
N ASN A 120 -4.17 -14.77 -1.92
CA ASN A 120 -3.48 -13.88 -2.84
C ASN A 120 -4.46 -13.28 -3.85
N ILE A 121 -3.97 -12.75 -4.99
CA ILE A 121 -4.83 -12.30 -6.08
C ILE A 121 -4.47 -13.14 -7.31
N ASP A 122 -5.12 -14.30 -7.48
CA ASP A 122 -4.78 -15.31 -8.51
C ASP A 122 -5.89 -15.62 -9.52
N GLN A 123 -7.09 -15.07 -9.32
CA GLN A 123 -8.25 -15.44 -10.13
C GLN A 123 -9.08 -14.26 -10.63
N ALA A 124 -9.69 -14.48 -11.80
CA ALA A 124 -10.51 -13.47 -12.46
C ALA A 124 -11.65 -12.98 -11.57
N GLY A 125 -11.65 -11.67 -11.32
CA GLY A 125 -12.62 -11.00 -10.47
C GLY A 125 -12.10 -10.63 -9.09
N GLU A 126 -10.91 -11.09 -8.74
CA GLU A 126 -10.22 -10.65 -7.54
C GLU A 126 -9.58 -9.30 -7.68
N ALA A 127 -9.74 -8.50 -6.63
CA ALA A 127 -9.18 -7.18 -6.55
C ALA A 127 -9.07 -6.69 -5.12
N LEU A 128 -8.05 -5.87 -4.90
CA LEU A 128 -7.99 -4.93 -3.79
C LEU A 128 -8.47 -3.56 -4.27
N ILE A 129 -9.27 -2.90 -3.44
CA ILE A 129 -9.87 -1.59 -3.73
C ILE A 129 -9.40 -0.64 -2.63
N PHE A 130 -8.63 0.37 -3.03
CA PHE A 130 -8.11 1.44 -2.19
C PHE A 130 -9.03 2.66 -2.34
N THR A 131 -9.79 2.96 -1.30
CA THR A 131 -10.65 4.14 -1.21
C THR A 131 -9.93 5.22 -0.43
N PHE A 132 -9.68 6.36 -1.08
CA PHE A 132 -8.95 7.48 -0.48
C PHE A 132 -9.92 8.36 0.31
N ASN A 133 -9.79 8.41 1.64
CA ASN A 133 -10.68 9.20 2.49
C ASN A 133 -10.32 10.69 2.52
N GLU A 134 -9.14 11.03 2.03
CA GLU A 134 -8.66 12.39 1.87
C GLU A 134 -7.99 12.58 0.51
N SER A 135 -7.84 13.84 0.09
CA SER A 135 -7.10 14.12 -1.15
C SER A 135 -5.61 13.92 -0.92
N THR A 136 -4.99 13.04 -1.70
CA THR A 136 -3.59 12.66 -1.58
C THR A 136 -3.01 12.30 -2.95
N SER A 137 -1.74 11.96 -3.00
CA SER A 137 -1.15 11.30 -4.16
C SER A 137 -0.56 9.94 -3.76
N MET A 138 -0.47 9.02 -4.71
CA MET A 138 0.24 7.75 -4.55
C MET A 138 1.10 7.57 -5.78
N ASP A 139 2.41 7.50 -5.60
CA ASP A 139 3.34 7.52 -6.73
C ASP A 139 3.79 6.11 -7.12
N GLU A 140 3.82 5.20 -6.14
CA GLU A 140 4.46 3.90 -6.27
C GLU A 140 3.64 2.81 -5.56
N ILE A 141 3.55 1.63 -6.19
CA ILE A 141 2.97 0.41 -5.64
C ILE A 141 3.97 -0.71 -5.87
N TRP A 142 4.25 -1.51 -4.85
CA TRP A 142 5.08 -2.70 -4.96
C TRP A 142 4.22 -3.94 -4.95
N PHE A 143 4.60 -4.88 -5.81
CA PHE A 143 3.96 -6.16 -5.99
C PHE A 143 4.93 -7.26 -5.63
N ASN A 144 4.45 -8.27 -4.91
CA ASN A 144 5.26 -9.44 -4.60
C ASN A 144 4.52 -10.72 -5.00
N ASN A 145 5.25 -11.81 -5.16
CA ASN A 145 4.74 -13.15 -5.39
C ASN A 145 5.16 -14.09 -4.25
N ASN A 146 5.18 -13.58 -3.01
CA ASN A 146 5.52 -14.31 -1.78
C ASN A 146 6.93 -14.93 -1.74
N ASP A 147 7.89 -14.35 -2.47
CA ASP A 147 9.29 -14.85 -2.55
C ASP A 147 9.39 -16.35 -2.92
N ASP A 148 8.40 -16.86 -3.67
CA ASP A 148 8.48 -18.21 -4.22
C ASP A 148 9.64 -18.22 -5.24
N PRO A 149 10.76 -18.92 -4.95
CA PRO A 149 12.05 -18.69 -5.59
C PRO A 149 12.09 -19.04 -7.09
N ASP A 150 11.03 -19.67 -7.60
CA ASP A 150 10.89 -20.09 -8.98
C ASP A 150 10.01 -19.14 -9.82
N TRP A 151 9.44 -18.09 -9.22
CA TRP A 151 8.38 -17.28 -9.82
C TRP A 151 8.86 -15.83 -9.98
N SER A 152 8.59 -15.23 -11.14
CA SER A 152 8.91 -13.85 -11.46
C SER A 152 7.67 -13.21 -12.03
N LEU A 153 7.29 -12.03 -11.57
CA LEU A 153 6.20 -11.28 -12.22
C LEU A 153 6.60 -10.73 -13.60
N THR A 154 7.87 -10.87 -14.02
CA THR A 154 8.32 -10.36 -15.32
C THR A 154 7.54 -11.02 -16.48
N GLY A 155 6.80 -10.20 -17.22
CA GLY A 155 5.92 -10.65 -18.30
C GLY A 155 4.47 -10.85 -17.87
N ASP A 156 4.20 -10.79 -16.57
CA ASP A 156 2.87 -10.93 -16.01
C ASP A 156 2.15 -9.59 -15.96
N THR A 157 0.82 -9.65 -15.95
CA THR A 157 -0.04 -8.49 -16.08
C THR A 157 -0.93 -8.28 -14.86
N VAL A 158 -1.11 -7.01 -14.52
CA VAL A 158 -2.08 -6.55 -13.51
C VAL A 158 -3.01 -5.52 -14.14
N VAL A 159 -4.23 -5.43 -13.63
CA VAL A 159 -5.24 -4.50 -14.13
C VAL A 159 -5.56 -3.46 -13.09
N PHE A 160 -5.49 -2.20 -13.50
CA PHE A 160 -5.88 -1.06 -12.71
C PHE A 160 -7.19 -0.46 -13.21
N THR A 161 -8.00 0.06 -12.30
CA THR A 161 -9.19 0.85 -12.65
C THR A 161 -9.37 1.97 -11.64
N LEU A 162 -9.65 3.18 -12.12
CA LEU A 162 -9.98 4.33 -11.28
C LEU A 162 -11.49 4.59 -11.33
N ASN A 163 -12.16 4.61 -10.17
CA ASN A 163 -13.59 4.93 -10.03
C ASN A 163 -14.52 4.11 -10.95
N GLY A 164 -14.21 2.82 -11.13
CA GLY A 164 -14.95 1.95 -12.06
C GLY A 164 -14.85 2.34 -13.54
N GLY A 165 -13.87 3.16 -13.90
CA GLY A 165 -13.60 3.63 -15.25
C GLY A 165 -13.06 2.54 -16.19
N SER A 166 -12.32 2.95 -17.22
CA SER A 166 -11.70 2.00 -18.14
C SER A 166 -10.56 1.27 -17.46
N ALA A 167 -10.55 -0.06 -17.57
CA ALA A 167 -9.45 -0.88 -17.11
C ALA A 167 -8.19 -0.58 -17.92
N VAL A 168 -7.06 -0.43 -17.22
CA VAL A 168 -5.74 -0.26 -17.83
C VAL A 168 -4.84 -1.40 -17.38
N GLU A 169 -4.25 -2.08 -18.35
CA GLU A 169 -3.37 -3.23 -18.14
C GLU A 169 -1.92 -2.74 -18.05
N TYR A 170 -1.21 -3.21 -17.02
CA TYR A 170 0.23 -3.05 -16.88
C TYR A 170 0.90 -4.42 -16.97
N MET A 171 2.03 -4.50 -17.65
CA MET A 171 2.83 -5.71 -17.76
C MET A 171 4.20 -5.44 -17.13
N PHE A 172 4.58 -6.24 -16.14
CA PHE A 172 5.86 -6.07 -15.48
C PHE A 172 7.02 -6.46 -16.40
N THR A 173 8.15 -5.81 -16.19
CA THR A 173 9.40 -6.06 -16.88
C THR A 173 10.51 -6.37 -15.89
N ALA A 174 11.62 -6.93 -16.36
CA ALA A 174 12.79 -7.17 -15.52
C ALA A 174 13.39 -5.88 -14.93
N ALA A 175 13.07 -4.70 -15.49
CA ALA A 175 13.50 -3.42 -14.91
C ALA A 175 12.72 -3.08 -13.63
N ASP A 176 11.47 -3.51 -13.54
CA ASP A 176 10.58 -3.25 -12.40
C ASP A 176 11.03 -4.04 -11.14
N GLU A 177 11.76 -5.14 -11.34
CA GLU A 177 12.40 -5.92 -10.27
C GLU A 177 13.70 -5.27 -9.73
N LEU A 178 14.32 -4.37 -10.50
CA LEU A 178 15.69 -3.90 -10.24
C LEU A 178 15.74 -2.51 -9.58
N ASP A 179 14.61 -1.83 -9.41
CA ASP A 179 14.54 -0.45 -8.96
C ASP A 179 14.14 -0.31 -7.48
N HIS A 180 15.02 -0.80 -6.59
CA HIS A 180 14.84 -0.63 -5.14
C HIS A 180 15.85 0.36 -4.57
N PRO A 181 15.43 1.48 -3.95
CA PRO A 181 16.27 2.10 -2.93
C PRO A 181 16.61 1.07 -1.84
N SER A 182 17.80 1.12 -1.26
CA SER A 182 18.35 0.04 -0.42
C SER A 182 17.49 -0.40 0.78
N ASN A 183 16.52 0.41 1.19
CA ASN A 183 15.54 0.16 2.25
C ASN A 183 14.24 -0.52 1.78
N THR A 184 14.10 -0.80 0.48
CA THR A 184 12.94 -1.46 -0.15
C THR A 184 13.31 -2.77 -0.83
N LYS A 185 14.56 -3.22 -0.67
CA LYS A 185 14.99 -4.53 -1.14
C LYS A 185 14.13 -5.61 -0.50
N GLY A 186 13.48 -6.43 -1.32
CA GLY A 186 12.58 -7.50 -0.88
C GLY A 186 11.09 -7.19 -1.04
N LEU A 187 10.70 -5.98 -1.48
CA LEU A 187 9.29 -5.65 -1.75
C LEU A 187 8.79 -6.16 -3.11
N GLY A 188 9.64 -6.74 -3.96
CA GLY A 188 9.26 -7.26 -5.28
C GLY A 188 9.22 -6.19 -6.38
N TRP A 189 8.30 -6.28 -7.34
CA TRP A 189 8.25 -5.46 -8.54
C TRP A 189 7.62 -4.10 -8.30
N LEU A 190 8.29 -3.03 -8.71
CA LEU A 190 7.81 -1.66 -8.60
C LEU A 190 6.93 -1.29 -9.79
N PHE A 191 5.73 -0.79 -9.49
CA PHE A 191 4.89 -0.05 -10.41
C PHE A 191 4.92 1.45 -10.06
N THR A 192 5.06 2.31 -11.07
CA THR A 192 4.95 3.77 -10.93
C THR A 192 3.83 4.30 -11.83
N PHE A 193 3.05 5.27 -11.35
CA PHE A 193 1.93 5.82 -12.12
C PHE A 193 2.37 6.57 -13.38
N ASP A 194 3.61 7.06 -13.42
CA ASP A 194 4.22 7.67 -14.62
C ASP A 194 4.28 6.68 -15.81
N ASN A 195 4.27 5.37 -15.53
CA ASN A 195 4.30 4.32 -16.56
C ASN A 195 2.92 4.05 -17.18
N LEU A 196 1.83 4.57 -16.63
CA LEU A 196 0.46 4.22 -17.02
C LEU A 196 -0.29 5.39 -17.66
N ALA A 197 -0.57 5.28 -18.96
CA ALA A 197 -1.46 6.23 -19.63
C ALA A 197 -2.91 6.00 -19.15
N GLY A 198 -3.47 6.98 -18.44
CA GLY A 198 -4.92 7.03 -18.13
C GLY A 198 -5.30 6.91 -16.66
N ILE A 199 -4.33 6.76 -15.75
CA ILE A 199 -4.55 6.85 -14.30
C ILE A 199 -3.61 7.92 -13.75
N ASP A 200 -4.17 8.91 -13.04
CA ASP A 200 -3.41 9.96 -12.36
C ASP A 200 -2.91 9.43 -11.00
N SER A 201 -1.74 9.87 -10.56
CA SER A 201 -1.23 9.60 -9.21
C SER A 201 -1.91 10.47 -8.14
N ASN A 202 -2.72 11.47 -8.54
CA ASN A 202 -3.47 12.33 -7.62
C ASN A 202 -4.90 11.81 -7.44
N PHE A 203 -5.26 11.58 -6.18
CA PHE A 203 -6.57 11.08 -5.77
C PHE A 203 -7.29 12.15 -4.94
N VAL A 204 -8.57 12.39 -5.22
CA VAL A 204 -9.43 13.20 -4.35
C VAL A 204 -10.16 12.31 -3.34
N ALA A 205 -10.69 12.92 -2.28
CA ALA A 205 -11.45 12.17 -1.29
C ALA A 205 -12.67 11.49 -1.93
N GLY A 206 -12.81 10.20 -1.70
CA GLY A 206 -13.82 9.31 -2.28
C GLY A 206 -13.40 8.62 -3.57
N ASP A 207 -12.21 8.90 -4.12
CA ASP A 207 -11.70 8.12 -5.26
C ASP A 207 -11.38 6.69 -4.84
N GLU A 208 -11.57 5.76 -5.78
CA GLU A 208 -11.30 4.34 -5.64
C GLU A 208 -10.30 3.88 -6.70
N LEU A 209 -9.12 3.44 -6.26
CA LEU A 209 -8.18 2.70 -7.09
C LEU A 209 -8.40 1.20 -6.89
N THR A 210 -8.80 0.51 -7.95
CA THR A 210 -8.90 -0.95 -7.97
C THR A 210 -7.67 -1.54 -8.62
N VAL A 211 -7.02 -2.49 -7.94
CA VAL A 211 -5.92 -3.30 -8.45
C VAL A 211 -6.40 -4.75 -8.50
N ALA A 212 -6.43 -5.35 -9.69
CA ALA A 212 -7.14 -6.60 -9.93
C ALA A 212 -6.31 -7.60 -10.72
N TYR A 213 -6.63 -8.89 -10.51
CA TYR A 213 -6.17 -9.97 -11.39
C TYR A 213 -6.71 -9.76 -12.80
N GLY A 214 -5.84 -9.87 -13.80
CA GLY A 214 -6.25 -9.90 -15.19
C GLY A 214 -5.22 -9.34 -16.16
N GLY A 215 -5.65 -9.15 -17.40
CA GLY A 215 -4.77 -8.82 -18.51
C GLY A 215 -4.44 -10.06 -19.33
N ARG A 216 -3.42 -9.96 -20.18
CA ARG A 216 -3.09 -10.99 -21.17
C ARG A 216 -2.28 -12.16 -20.61
N SER A 217 -1.61 -11.95 -19.48
CA SER A 217 -0.69 -12.88 -18.84
C SER A 217 -0.79 -12.71 -17.33
N ALA A 218 -1.96 -12.91 -16.75
CA ALA A 218 -2.16 -12.72 -15.32
C ALA A 218 -1.67 -13.95 -14.55
N GLU A 219 -0.89 -13.71 -13.49
CA GLU A 219 -0.44 -14.70 -12.51
C GLU A 219 -0.75 -14.17 -11.10
N GLU A 220 -0.53 -14.99 -10.08
CA GLU A 220 -0.78 -14.63 -8.69
C GLU A 220 0.15 -13.50 -8.20
N PHE A 221 -0.40 -12.60 -7.37
CA PHE A 221 0.37 -11.55 -6.75
C PHE A 221 -0.22 -11.05 -5.44
N TYR A 222 0.61 -10.33 -4.70
CA TYR A 222 0.30 -9.55 -3.51
C TYR A 222 0.70 -8.10 -3.72
N ILE A 223 0.13 -7.19 -2.94
CA ILE A 223 0.61 -5.81 -2.82
C ILE A 223 1.45 -5.70 -1.55
N SER A 224 2.76 -5.58 -1.70
CA SER A 224 3.71 -5.57 -0.59
C SER A 224 3.87 -4.18 0.03
N ALA A 225 3.73 -3.11 -0.75
CA ALA A 225 3.80 -1.74 -0.25
C ALA A 225 3.15 -0.71 -1.19
N ILE A 226 2.88 0.48 -0.63
CA ILE A 226 2.56 1.70 -1.38
C ILE A 226 3.36 2.88 -0.84
N ASN A 227 3.69 3.83 -1.71
CA ASN A 227 4.32 5.08 -1.31
C ASN A 227 3.36 6.26 -1.53
N VAL A 228 3.09 6.98 -0.44
CA VAL A 228 2.17 8.10 -0.42
C VAL A 228 2.93 9.33 0.07
N PRO A 229 3.15 10.36 -0.76
CA PRO A 229 3.78 11.60 -0.32
C PRO A 229 3.11 12.19 0.90
N GLU A 230 3.90 12.64 1.87
CA GLU A 230 3.36 13.32 3.04
C GLU A 230 2.52 14.54 2.62
N PRO A 231 1.36 14.78 3.28
CA PRO A 231 0.57 15.97 3.02
C PRO A 231 1.41 17.23 3.22
N ALA A 232 1.39 18.14 2.23
CA ALA A 232 2.14 19.40 2.25
C ALA A 232 1.87 20.27 3.50
N ILE A 233 0.77 20.02 4.20
CA ILE A 233 0.38 20.65 5.45
C ILE A 233 1.41 20.38 6.57
N VAL A 234 1.99 19.18 6.65
CA VAL A 234 3.00 18.84 7.67
C VAL A 234 4.26 19.68 7.45
N ALA A 235 4.70 19.78 6.20
CA ALA A 235 5.82 20.65 5.82
C ALA A 235 5.53 22.13 6.14
N LEU A 236 4.33 22.62 5.80
CA LEU A 236 3.92 24.00 6.08
C LEU A 236 3.82 24.30 7.58
N LEU A 237 3.31 23.35 8.39
CA LEU A 237 3.26 23.48 9.83
C LEU A 237 4.68 23.54 10.43
N GLY A 238 5.58 22.66 9.99
CA GLY A 238 6.99 22.68 10.38
C GLY A 238 7.65 24.02 10.06
N LEU A 239 7.48 24.52 8.83
CA LEU A 239 7.99 25.82 8.41
C LEU A 239 7.37 26.98 9.21
N GLY A 240 6.07 26.92 9.50
CA GLY A 240 5.36 27.90 10.32
C GLY A 240 5.91 27.99 11.75
N LEU A 241 6.14 26.84 12.39
CA LEU A 241 6.71 26.76 13.74
C LEU A 241 8.14 27.31 13.78
N VAL A 242 8.96 26.99 12.79
CA VAL A 242 10.31 27.56 12.63
C VAL A 242 10.23 29.08 12.48
N GLY A 243 9.32 29.57 11.63
CA GLY A 243 9.08 31.01 11.42
C GLY A 243 8.70 31.74 12.71
N ILE A 244 7.80 31.18 13.51
CA ILE A 244 7.40 31.73 14.82
C ILE A 244 8.58 31.75 15.81
N GLY A 245 9.38 30.69 15.83
CA GLY A 245 10.60 30.60 16.65
C GLY A 245 11.60 31.73 16.34
N PHE A 246 11.83 32.00 15.05
CA PHE A 246 12.70 33.12 14.62
C PHE A 246 12.10 34.49 14.94
N ALA A 247 10.80 34.69 14.72
CA ALA A 247 10.13 35.94 15.04
C ALA A 247 10.28 36.30 16.53
N ARG A 248 10.18 35.32 17.43
CA ARG A 248 10.35 35.52 18.88
C ARG A 248 11.76 35.94 19.27
N ARG A 249 12.79 35.46 18.56
CA ARG A 249 14.20 35.78 18.85
C ARG A 249 14.58 37.19 18.39
N SER A 250 13.89 37.75 17.40
CA SER A 250 14.14 39.11 16.90
C SER A 250 13.66 40.25 17.80
N ARG A 251 12.83 39.96 18.81
CA ARG A 251 12.28 40.95 19.75
C ARG A 251 13.11 41.13 21.03
N LYS A 252 14.20 40.38 21.20
CA LYS A 252 15.17 40.57 22.29
C LYS A 252 16.44 41.18 21.73
#